data_AF-A0A257A957-F1
#
_entry.id   AF-A0A257A957-F1
#
_cell.length_a   1.000
_cell.length_b   1.000
_cell.length_c   1.000
_cell.angle_alpha   90.00
_cell.angle_beta   90.00
_cell.angle_gamma   90.00
#
_symmetry.space_group_name_H-M   'P 1'
#
loop_
_entity.id
_entity.type
_entity.pdbx_description
1 polymer ?
#
loop_
_entity_poly.entity_id
_entity_poly.type
_entity_poly.pdbx_seq_one_letter_code
_entity_poly.pdbx_strand_id
1 'polypeptide(L)'
;MIKKKAFLGLREPNVRYWPCNSGLLKERTIEYAMKCKCEGGGFCFYQLEEPNTSDTYYGLSILNLSGVDFRDDNTVDYLKNMQEEDGSYSSIYLAYYSIKGLLLLKRAVNNR
;
A
#
# COMPACT_ATOMS: atom_id res chain seq x y z
N MET A 1 41.52 21.26 14.38
CA MET A 1 41.81 19.81 14.52
C MET A 1 41.46 19.41 15.96
N ILE A 2 40.80 18.26 16.17
CA ILE A 2 40.57 17.56 17.46
C ILE A 2 39.44 18.17 18.34
N LYS A 3 38.36 17.51 18.79
CA LYS A 3 37.90 16.09 18.81
C LYS A 3 36.37 16.04 19.05
N LYS A 4 35.73 15.00 18.51
CA LYS A 4 34.39 14.49 18.86
C LYS A 4 34.20 14.34 20.38
N LYS A 5 33.01 14.70 20.90
CA LYS A 5 32.40 13.99 22.03
C LYS A 5 30.96 13.64 21.66
N ALA A 6 30.74 12.34 21.47
CA ALA A 6 29.44 11.72 21.42
C ALA A 6 28.70 12.03 22.73
N PHE A 7 27.53 12.66 22.63
CA PHE A 7 26.61 12.80 23.74
C PHE A 7 25.54 11.71 23.58
N LEU A 8 25.90 10.49 23.95
CA LEU A 8 24.95 9.45 24.35
C LEU A 8 24.37 9.89 25.71
N GLY A 9 23.48 10.87 25.67
CA GLY A 9 22.62 11.24 26.78
C GLY A 9 21.27 10.59 26.55
N LEU A 10 21.08 9.40 27.11
CA LEU A 10 19.75 8.83 27.32
C LEU A 10 19.01 9.78 28.27
N ARG A 11 18.33 10.77 27.68
CA ARG A 11 17.38 11.63 28.37
C ARG A 11 16.14 10.79 28.64
N GLU A 12 15.69 10.77 29.88
CA GLU A 12 14.46 10.09 30.27
C GLU A 12 13.33 10.40 29.27
N PRO A 13 12.53 9.39 28.84
CA PRO A 13 11.48 9.59 27.86
C PRO A 13 10.39 10.47 28.47
N ASN A 14 10.53 11.78 28.26
CA ASN A 14 9.49 12.74 28.55
C ASN A 14 8.39 12.50 27.50
N VAL A 15 7.29 11.88 27.93
CA VAL A 15 6.17 11.32 27.13
C VAL A 15 5.45 12.37 26.25
N ARG A 16 5.94 13.62 26.21
CA ARG A 16 5.22 14.76 25.68
C ARG A 16 5.59 15.14 24.24
N TYR A 17 6.70 14.65 23.70
CA TYR A 17 7.10 14.95 22.32
C TYR A 17 7.88 13.77 21.73
N TRP A 18 7.17 12.78 21.19
CA TRP A 18 7.73 12.01 20.09
C TRP A 18 7.54 12.88 18.85
N PRO A 19 8.59 13.49 18.27
CA PRO A 19 8.44 14.13 16.97
C PRO A 19 8.05 13.02 15.99
N CYS A 20 6.75 12.92 15.72
CA CYS A 20 6.21 12.11 14.66
C CYS A 20 6.74 12.73 13.36
N ASN A 21 7.86 12.21 12.85
CA ASN A 21 8.31 12.55 11.51
C ASN A 21 7.32 11.89 10.53
N SER A 22 6.20 12.57 10.31
CA SER A 22 5.08 12.11 9.48
C SER A 22 5.50 11.82 8.04
N GLY A 23 6.51 12.54 7.53
CA GLY A 23 7.14 12.25 6.24
C GLY A 23 7.83 10.89 6.23
N LEU A 24 8.68 10.62 7.21
CA LEU A 24 9.37 9.32 7.31
C LEU A 24 8.38 8.16 7.51
N LEU A 25 7.32 8.36 8.29
CA LEU A 25 6.29 7.32 8.45
C LEU A 25 5.57 7.04 7.14
N LYS A 26 5.19 8.09 6.40
CA LYS A 26 4.58 7.96 5.08
C LYS A 26 5.47 7.17 4.11
N GLU A 27 6.76 7.48 4.05
CA GLU A 27 7.72 6.77 3.19
C GLU A 27 7.81 5.28 3.55
N ARG A 28 7.94 4.95 4.84
CA ARG A 28 8.01 3.55 5.29
C ARG A 28 6.70 2.80 5.07
N THR A 29 5.56 3.48 5.17
CA THR A 29 4.25 2.91 4.85
C THR A 29 4.13 2.58 3.36
N ILE A 30 4.59 3.48 2.47
CA ILE A 30 4.63 3.22 1.02
C ILE A 30 5.56 2.04 0.72
N GLU A 31 6.78 2.05 1.29
CA GLU A 31 7.76 0.97 1.09
C GLU A 31 7.20 -0.38 1.51
N TYR A 32 6.57 -0.46 2.69
CA TYR A 32 5.94 -1.69 3.17
C TYR A 32 4.81 -2.15 2.24
N ALA A 33 3.91 -1.25 1.82
CA ALA A 33 2.82 -1.60 0.90
C ALA A 33 3.38 -2.15 -0.42
N MET A 34 4.39 -1.50 -1.00
CA MET A 34 5.04 -1.96 -2.23
C MET A 34 5.74 -3.31 -2.07
N LYS A 35 6.35 -3.58 -0.90
CA LYS A 35 6.94 -4.89 -0.59
C LYS A 35 5.91 -6.02 -0.55
N CYS A 36 4.66 -5.70 -0.29
CA CYS A 36 3.56 -6.68 -0.25
C CYS A 36 2.95 -6.94 -1.63
N LYS A 37 3.39 -6.27 -2.70
CA LYS A 37 2.95 -6.54 -4.07
C LYS A 37 3.57 -7.85 -4.57
N CYS A 38 2.72 -8.76 -5.01
CA CYS A 38 3.06 -10.03 -5.63
C CYS A 38 3.45 -9.85 -7.11
N GLU A 39 4.19 -10.79 -7.68
CA GLU A 39 4.58 -10.76 -9.09
C GLU A 39 3.35 -10.76 -10.02
N GLY A 40 2.32 -11.53 -9.65
CA GLY A 40 1.03 -11.60 -10.34
C GLY A 40 0.15 -10.34 -10.23
N GLY A 41 0.59 -9.29 -9.53
CA GLY A 41 -0.07 -7.98 -9.49
C GLY A 41 -0.99 -7.73 -8.29
N GLY A 42 -1.46 -8.77 -7.61
CA GLY A 42 -2.17 -8.61 -6.34
C GLY A 42 -1.23 -8.29 -5.17
N PHE A 43 -1.78 -8.11 -3.97
CA PHE A 43 -1.00 -7.86 -2.75
C PHE A 43 -1.28 -8.93 -1.69
N CYS A 44 -0.28 -9.17 -0.83
CA CYS A 44 -0.32 -10.09 0.29
C CYS A 44 0.45 -9.49 1.48
N PHE A 45 -0.25 -9.09 2.55
CA PHE A 45 0.41 -8.39 3.68
C PHE A 45 1.31 -9.29 4.54
N TYR A 46 1.12 -10.61 4.46
CA TYR A 46 2.03 -11.59 5.07
C TYR A 46 3.21 -11.98 4.15
N GLN A 47 3.37 -11.32 3.00
CA GLN A 47 4.55 -11.37 2.11
C GLN A 47 4.87 -12.76 1.54
N LEU A 48 3.84 -13.51 1.16
CA LEU A 48 3.96 -14.70 0.31
C LEU A 48 3.34 -14.41 -1.07
N GLU A 49 3.65 -15.23 -2.08
CA GLU A 49 3.06 -15.13 -3.44
C GLU A 49 1.65 -15.75 -3.47
N GLU A 50 0.78 -15.24 -2.59
CA GLU A 50 -0.60 -15.67 -2.39
C GLU A 50 -1.53 -14.46 -2.27
N PRO A 51 -1.65 -13.64 -3.34
CA PRO A 51 -2.39 -12.39 -3.26
C PRO A 51 -3.89 -12.63 -3.06
N ASN A 52 -4.53 -11.73 -2.30
CA ASN A 52 -5.99 -11.67 -2.20
C ASN A 52 -6.53 -10.27 -2.52
N THR A 53 -7.80 -10.19 -2.89
CA THR A 53 -8.43 -8.94 -3.33
C THR A 53 -8.54 -7.88 -2.25
N SER A 54 -8.74 -8.29 -0.99
CA SER A 54 -8.82 -7.40 0.16
C SER A 54 -7.48 -6.69 0.39
N ASP A 55 -6.40 -7.46 0.50
CA ASP A 55 -5.04 -6.92 0.65
C ASP A 55 -4.66 -6.06 -0.56
N THR A 56 -5.03 -6.49 -1.77
CA THR A 56 -4.83 -5.69 -2.99
C THR A 56 -5.52 -4.34 -2.89
N TYR A 57 -6.79 -4.30 -2.50
CA TYR A 57 -7.51 -3.04 -2.29
C TYR A 57 -6.88 -2.16 -1.20
N TYR A 58 -6.48 -2.73 -0.06
CA TYR A 58 -5.89 -1.96 1.02
C TYR A 58 -4.48 -1.45 0.66
N GLY A 59 -3.67 -2.24 -0.05
CA GLY A 59 -2.40 -1.80 -0.62
C GLY A 59 -2.57 -0.61 -1.54
N LEU A 60 -3.49 -0.70 -2.51
CA LEU A 60 -3.85 0.42 -3.40
C LEU A 60 -4.39 1.64 -2.63
N SER A 61 -5.19 1.43 -1.59
CA SER A 61 -5.74 2.50 -0.77
C SER A 61 -4.65 3.23 0.01
N ILE A 62 -3.66 2.51 0.55
CA ILE A 62 -2.49 3.08 1.23
C ILE A 62 -1.71 3.97 0.25
N LEU A 63 -1.43 3.48 -0.95
CA LEU A 63 -0.71 4.23 -1.98
C LEU A 63 -1.48 5.50 -2.36
N ASN A 64 -2.79 5.38 -2.61
CA ASN A 64 -3.65 6.50 -2.95
C ASN A 64 -3.74 7.56 -1.83
N LEU A 65 -3.94 7.15 -0.57
CA LEU A 65 -3.95 8.06 0.59
C LEU A 65 -2.60 8.73 0.81
N SER A 66 -1.53 8.04 0.42
CA SER A 66 -0.17 8.58 0.43
C SER A 66 0.11 9.49 -0.77
N GLY A 67 -0.84 9.70 -1.69
CA GLY A 67 -0.66 10.54 -2.86
C GLY A 67 0.33 9.96 -3.87
N VAL A 68 0.52 8.63 -3.89
CA VAL A 68 1.31 7.94 -4.90
C VAL A 68 0.44 7.70 -6.14
N ASP A 69 0.88 8.20 -7.30
CA ASP A 69 0.28 7.87 -8.60
C ASP A 69 0.75 6.46 -9.03
N PHE A 70 0.08 5.44 -8.50
CA PHE A 70 0.41 4.04 -8.76
C PHE A 70 -0.35 3.50 -9.97
N ARG A 71 0.39 2.87 -10.90
CA ARG A 71 -0.14 2.26 -12.13
C ARG A 71 0.59 0.94 -12.39
N ASP A 72 -0.17 -0.12 -12.60
CA ASP A 72 0.37 -1.47 -12.84
C ASP A 72 -0.67 -2.31 -13.58
N ASP A 73 -0.34 -2.73 -14.80
CA ASP A 73 -1.26 -3.50 -15.64
C ASP A 73 -1.52 -4.89 -15.06
N ASN A 74 -0.53 -5.51 -14.41
CA ASN A 74 -0.72 -6.80 -13.73
C ASN A 74 -1.74 -6.68 -12.59
N THR A 75 -1.72 -5.59 -11.80
CA THR A 75 -2.76 -5.35 -10.78
C THR A 75 -4.13 -5.14 -11.42
N VAL A 76 -4.22 -4.44 -12.56
CA VAL A 76 -5.48 -4.27 -13.28
C VAL A 76 -6.02 -5.63 -13.74
N ASP A 77 -5.18 -6.46 -14.35
CA ASP A 77 -5.57 -7.76 -14.87
C ASP A 77 -5.93 -8.73 -13.74
N TYR A 78 -5.16 -8.76 -12.65
CA TYR A 78 -5.48 -9.52 -11.44
C TYR A 78 -6.88 -9.21 -10.93
N LEU A 79 -7.23 -7.92 -10.78
CA LEU A 79 -8.54 -7.52 -10.27
C LEU A 79 -9.69 -7.76 -11.26
N LYS A 80 -9.43 -7.65 -12.57
CA LYS A 80 -10.42 -7.98 -13.61
C LYS A 80 -10.72 -9.47 -13.66
N ASN A 81 -9.71 -10.32 -13.48
CA ASN A 81 -9.85 -11.78 -13.47
C ASN A 81 -10.64 -12.31 -12.26
N MET A 82 -11.02 -11.44 -11.30
CA MET A 82 -11.93 -11.79 -10.22
C MET A 82 -13.41 -11.79 -10.66
N GLN A 83 -13.70 -11.18 -11.81
CA GLN A 83 -15.03 -11.18 -12.42
C GLN A 83 -15.15 -12.36 -13.38
N GLU A 84 -16.24 -13.10 -13.27
CA GLU A 84 -16.57 -14.19 -14.20
C GLU A 84 -17.02 -13.63 -15.56
N GLU A 85 -17.02 -14.47 -16.61
CA GLU A 85 -17.41 -14.05 -17.97
C GLU A 85 -18.84 -13.50 -18.06
N ASP A 86 -19.75 -13.98 -17.23
CA ASP A 86 -21.14 -13.50 -17.14
C ASP A 86 -21.28 -12.18 -16.34
N GLY A 87 -20.16 -11.65 -15.86
CA GLY A 87 -20.08 -10.43 -15.06
C GLY A 87 -20.30 -10.63 -13.57
N SER A 88 -20.60 -11.85 -13.12
CA SER A 88 -20.78 -12.17 -11.72
C SER A 88 -19.45 -12.23 -10.96
N TYR A 89 -19.55 -12.31 -9.63
CA TYR A 89 -18.43 -12.55 -8.72
C TYR A 89 -18.83 -13.66 -7.76
N SER A 90 -17.88 -14.53 -7.39
CA SER A 90 -18.13 -15.63 -6.46
C SER A 90 -18.48 -15.19 -5.03
N SER A 91 -18.22 -13.93 -4.68
CA SER A 91 -18.74 -13.32 -3.44
C SER A 91 -18.89 -11.80 -3.53
N ILE A 92 -19.73 -11.25 -2.66
CA ILE A 92 -19.90 -9.79 -2.52
C ILE A 92 -18.59 -9.10 -2.09
N TYR A 93 -17.74 -9.77 -1.31
CA TYR A 93 -16.45 -9.23 -0.88
C TYR A 93 -15.47 -9.14 -2.05
N LEU A 94 -15.41 -10.18 -2.90
CA LEU A 94 -14.60 -10.17 -4.12
C LEU A 94 -15.05 -9.07 -5.06
N ALA A 95 -16.36 -8.94 -5.29
CA ALA A 95 -16.93 -7.85 -6.09
C ALA A 95 -16.52 -6.49 -5.52
N TYR A 96 -16.74 -6.26 -4.22
CA TYR A 96 -16.45 -5.00 -3.56
C TYR A 96 -14.97 -4.61 -3.70
N TYR A 97 -14.05 -5.48 -3.28
CA TYR A 97 -12.63 -5.14 -3.28
C TYR A 97 -12.06 -5.00 -4.68
N SER A 98 -12.50 -5.82 -5.64
CA SER A 98 -12.03 -5.74 -7.02
C SER A 98 -12.46 -4.45 -7.70
N ILE A 99 -13.75 -4.11 -7.61
CA ILE A 99 -14.29 -2.88 -8.20
C ILE A 99 -13.68 -1.65 -7.53
N LYS A 100 -13.53 -1.65 -6.21
CA LYS A 100 -12.93 -0.53 -5.48
C LYS A 100 -11.44 -0.36 -5.80
N GLY A 101 -10.69 -1.45 -5.95
CA GLY A 101 -9.29 -1.42 -6.40
C GLY A 101 -9.16 -0.85 -7.82
N LEU A 102 -9.98 -1.33 -8.76
CA LEU A 102 -10.02 -0.81 -10.13
C LEU A 102 -10.37 0.68 -10.19
N LEU A 103 -11.27 1.15 -9.30
CA LEU A 103 -11.61 2.57 -9.20
C LEU A 103 -10.43 3.43 -8.75
N LEU A 104 -9.61 2.93 -7.82
CA LEU A 104 -8.39 3.63 -7.38
C LEU A 104 -7.37 3.73 -8.52
N LEU A 105 -7.16 2.63 -9.25
CA LEU A 105 -6.27 2.60 -10.42
C LEU A 105 -6.74 3.54 -11.53
N LYS A 106 -8.05 3.62 -11.79
CA LYS A 106 -8.60 4.57 -12.77
C LYS A 106 -8.44 6.04 -12.35
N ARG A 107 -8.54 6.35 -11.06
CA ARG A 107 -8.34 7.72 -10.55
C ARG A 107 -6.90 8.18 -10.72
N ALA A 108 -5.94 7.29 -10.50
CA ALA A 108 -4.52 7.54 -10.76
C ALA A 108 -4.26 7.94 -12.23
N VAL A 109 -5.05 7.43 -13.18
CA VAL A 109 -4.96 7.80 -14.61
C VAL A 109 -5.48 9.22 -14.91
N ASN A 110 -6.45 9.74 -14.15
CA ASN A 110 -7.22 10.94 -14.50
C ASN A 110 -6.74 12.25 -13.85
N ASN A 111 -5.80 12.22 -12.90
CA ASN A 111 -5.29 13.43 -12.24
C ASN A 111 -4.24 14.19 -13.08
N ARG A 112 -4.52 14.41 -14.38
CA ARG A 112 -3.70 15.22 -15.29
C ARG A 112 -4.22 16.64 -15.41
#